data_AF-A0A2E0V949-F1
#
_entry.id   AF-A0A2E0V949-F1
#
_cell.length_a   1.000
_cell.length_b   1.000
_cell.length_c   1.000
_cell.angle_alpha   90.00
_cell.angle_beta   90.00
_cell.angle_gamma   90.00
#
_symmetry.space_group_name_H-M   'P 1'
#
loop_
_entity.id
_entity.type
_entity.pdbx_description
1 polymer ?
#
loop_
_entity_poly.entity_id
_entity_poly.type
_entity_poly.pdbx_seq_one_letter_code
_entity_poly.pdbx_strand_id
1 'polypeptide(L)'
;MRYLPLTLLLGVLLTLNLGCQKKGDPDSQPAPETKESSSAEATPAAEEHPAITAANKVLSAIHAGDDAAIRPLLNAGNQDIKDRDIRRFLEESKTEVGDVTEVTEIRAGRAEKEVVAKIRVVDDEVFVIVLTLEDGEYLFEDINSPGVSNYESLKKLAP
;
A
#
# COMPACT_ATOMS: atom_id res chain seq x y z
N MET A 1 8.84 -56.02 13.10
CA MET A 1 7.52 -55.69 13.69
C MET A 1 6.73 -54.96 12.61
N ARG A 2 5.75 -55.62 11.99
CA ARG A 2 4.31 -55.56 12.30
C ARG A 2 3.59 -54.33 11.70
N TYR A 3 2.91 -54.62 10.58
CA TYR A 3 1.60 -54.14 10.07
C TYR A 3 1.37 -52.67 9.61
N LEU A 4 1.03 -52.56 8.29
CA LEU A 4 0.15 -51.59 7.59
C LEU A 4 -1.30 -51.57 8.18
N PRO A 5 -2.32 -50.77 7.72
CA PRO A 5 -2.54 -50.00 6.45
C PRO A 5 -3.21 -48.60 6.67
N LEU A 6 -3.60 -47.75 5.69
CA LEU A 6 -4.92 -47.74 4.99
C LEU A 6 -5.02 -46.42 4.15
N THR A 7 -5.01 -46.42 2.81
CA THR A 7 -6.14 -46.38 1.82
C THR A 7 -6.89 -45.05 1.64
N LEU A 8 -6.88 -44.50 0.39
CA LEU A 8 -7.98 -43.97 -0.48
C LEU A 8 -7.33 -42.99 -1.50
N LEU A 9 -7.28 -43.13 -2.83
CA LEU A 9 -8.15 -43.64 -3.90
C LEU A 9 -9.28 -42.66 -4.30
N LEU A 10 -9.02 -41.86 -5.35
CA LEU A 10 -9.90 -41.34 -6.44
C LEU A 10 -9.06 -40.29 -7.22
N GLY A 11 -8.75 -40.35 -8.53
CA GLY A 11 -9.52 -40.86 -9.67
C GLY A 11 -10.74 -39.96 -9.90
N VAL A 12 -10.99 -39.24 -11.00
CA VAL A 12 -10.75 -39.47 -12.43
C VAL A 12 -11.16 -38.17 -13.17
N LEU A 13 -10.56 -37.95 -14.34
CA LEU A 13 -11.00 -37.33 -15.62
C LEU A 13 -12.45 -36.73 -15.69
N LEU A 14 -12.83 -35.79 -16.57
CA LEU A 14 -12.40 -35.49 -17.93
C LEU A 14 -13.03 -34.16 -18.41
N THR A 15 -12.44 -33.67 -19.48
CA THR A 15 -12.77 -32.53 -20.34
C THR A 15 -14.05 -32.66 -21.18
N LEU A 16 -14.35 -31.53 -21.85
CA LEU A 16 -15.15 -31.32 -23.08
C LEU A 16 -16.64 -31.00 -22.91
N ASN A 17 -16.93 -29.71 -23.02
CA ASN A 17 -18.24 -29.18 -23.36
C ASN A 17 -18.19 -28.77 -24.84
N LEU A 18 -18.77 -29.59 -25.73
CA LEU A 18 -19.10 -29.20 -27.10
C LEU A 18 -20.38 -29.95 -27.50
N GLY A 19 -21.41 -29.19 -27.88
CA GLY A 19 -22.65 -29.77 -28.38
C GLY A 19 -23.72 -28.74 -28.69
N CYS A 20 -23.63 -28.11 -29.85
CA CYS A 20 -24.78 -27.48 -30.51
C CYS A 20 -25.78 -28.56 -30.94
N GLN A 21 -27.09 -28.35 -30.75
CA GLN A 21 -28.13 -28.65 -31.77
C GLN A 21 -29.43 -27.89 -31.45
N LYS A 22 -30.19 -27.64 -32.52
CA LYS A 22 -31.24 -26.64 -32.70
C LYS A 22 -32.52 -27.33 -33.19
N LYS A 23 -33.68 -26.73 -32.83
CA LYS A 23 -35.04 -26.75 -33.44
C LYS A 23 -36.15 -27.57 -32.77
N GLY A 24 -37.28 -26.87 -32.50
CA GLY A 24 -38.65 -27.37 -32.69
C GLY A 24 -39.68 -26.94 -31.63
N ASP A 25 -40.45 -25.87 -31.91
CA ASP A 25 -41.60 -25.25 -31.18
C ASP A 25 -42.86 -26.16 -31.00
N PRO A 26 -44.05 -25.72 -30.49
CA PRO A 26 -44.49 -24.45 -29.85
C PRO A 26 -45.34 -24.63 -28.56
N ASP A 27 -45.81 -23.51 -28.00
CA ASP A 27 -46.88 -23.35 -26.99
C ASP A 27 -46.59 -23.66 -25.51
N SER A 28 -46.23 -22.61 -24.76
CA SER A 28 -46.85 -22.19 -23.48
C SER A 28 -46.09 -21.01 -22.85
N GLN A 29 -46.70 -19.83 -22.79
CA GLN A 29 -46.43 -18.82 -21.76
C GLN A 29 -47.18 -19.21 -20.47
N PRO A 30 -46.70 -18.91 -19.24
CA PRO A 30 -46.31 -17.57 -18.73
C PRO A 30 -44.97 -17.64 -17.94
N ALA A 31 -44.33 -16.61 -17.35
CA ALA A 31 -44.59 -15.23 -16.92
C ALA A 31 -43.22 -14.49 -16.91
N PRO A 32 -43.15 -13.15 -16.82
CA PRO A 32 -41.86 -12.46 -16.80
C PRO A 32 -41.23 -12.55 -15.40
N GLU A 33 -40.24 -13.42 -15.24
CA GLU A 33 -39.36 -13.33 -14.07
C GLU A 33 -38.43 -12.14 -14.22
N THR A 34 -38.65 -11.21 -13.32
CA THR A 34 -37.86 -10.05 -12.95
C THR A 34 -36.37 -10.38 -13.06
N LYS A 35 -35.72 -9.96 -14.16
CA LYS A 35 -34.27 -9.80 -14.17
C LYS A 35 -33.96 -8.58 -13.33
N GLU A 36 -33.87 -8.85 -12.04
CA GLU A 36 -33.10 -8.10 -11.07
C GLU A 36 -31.74 -7.80 -11.72
N SER A 37 -31.64 -6.60 -12.28
CA SER A 37 -30.40 -6.07 -12.79
C SER A 37 -29.57 -5.83 -11.54
N SER A 38 -28.83 -6.86 -11.13
CA SER A 38 -27.77 -6.78 -10.12
C SER A 38 -26.73 -5.82 -10.68
N SER A 39 -27.00 -4.53 -10.46
CA SER A 39 -26.02 -3.47 -10.60
C SER A 39 -25.08 -3.69 -9.42
N ALA A 40 -24.01 -4.43 -9.64
CA ALA A 40 -22.85 -4.37 -8.78
C ALA A 40 -22.37 -2.91 -8.85
N GLU A 41 -22.87 -2.07 -7.94
CA GLU A 41 -22.26 -0.79 -7.64
C GLU A 41 -20.80 -1.09 -7.33
N ALA A 42 -19.91 -0.72 -8.25
CA ALA A 42 -18.50 -0.64 -7.96
C ALA A 42 -18.38 0.31 -6.79
N THR A 43 -18.11 -0.24 -5.61
CA THR A 43 -17.78 0.58 -4.44
C THR A 43 -16.61 1.45 -4.88
N PRO A 44 -16.72 2.79 -4.77
CA PRO A 44 -15.59 3.65 -5.12
C PRO A 44 -14.38 3.16 -4.33
N ALA A 45 -13.27 2.89 -5.02
CA ALA A 45 -12.02 2.58 -4.36
C ALA A 45 -11.78 3.70 -3.34
N ALA A 46 -11.59 3.33 -2.07
CA ALA A 46 -11.33 4.30 -1.02
C ALA A 46 -10.16 5.18 -1.49
N GLU A 47 -10.40 6.50 -1.53
CA GLU A 47 -9.38 7.45 -1.97
C GLU A 47 -8.15 7.28 -1.09
N GLU A 48 -7.00 7.02 -1.72
CA GLU A 48 -5.74 6.78 -1.03
C GLU A 48 -5.36 8.05 -0.26
N HIS A 49 -4.89 7.89 0.98
CA HIS A 49 -4.53 9.05 1.79
C HIS A 49 -3.36 9.80 1.13
N PRO A 50 -3.46 11.12 0.89
CA PRO A 50 -2.49 11.87 0.07
C PRO A 50 -1.04 11.82 0.60
N ALA A 51 -0.87 11.59 1.91
CA ALA A 51 0.44 11.35 2.53
C ALA A 51 1.17 10.11 1.98
N ILE A 52 0.46 9.09 1.48
CA ILE A 52 1.09 7.92 0.85
C ILE A 52 1.81 8.35 -0.42
N THR A 53 1.13 9.12 -1.27
CA THR A 53 1.74 9.66 -2.49
C THR A 53 2.95 10.55 -2.16
N ALA A 54 2.87 11.40 -1.14
CA ALA A 54 3.99 12.23 -0.72
C ALA A 54 5.19 11.40 -0.22
N ALA A 55 4.95 10.43 0.66
CA ALA A 55 5.97 9.53 1.17
C ALA A 55 6.65 8.71 0.06
N ASN A 56 5.88 8.22 -0.93
CA ASN A 56 6.43 7.47 -2.04
C ASN A 56 7.32 8.33 -2.97
N LYS A 57 7.00 9.62 -3.14
CA LYS A 57 7.89 10.56 -3.84
C LYS A 57 9.21 10.75 -3.09
N VAL A 58 9.16 10.85 -1.77
CA VAL A 58 10.34 10.95 -0.91
C VAL A 58 11.20 9.69 -1.01
N LEU A 59 10.60 8.50 -0.88
CA LEU A 59 11.31 7.23 -1.07
C LEU A 59 11.99 7.17 -2.44
N SER A 60 11.27 7.52 -3.50
CA SER A 60 11.81 7.52 -4.86
C SER A 60 13.03 8.45 -5.01
N ALA A 61 12.99 9.65 -4.43
CA ALA A 61 14.10 10.58 -4.45
C ALA A 61 15.32 10.06 -3.66
N ILE A 62 15.10 9.46 -2.48
CA ILE A 62 16.15 8.80 -1.68
C ILE A 62 16.81 7.66 -2.46
N HIS A 63 16.00 6.79 -3.07
CA HIS A 63 16.49 5.67 -3.87
C HIS A 63 17.34 6.11 -5.05
N ALA A 64 16.91 7.16 -5.73
CA ALA A 64 17.62 7.74 -6.86
C ALA A 64 18.87 8.54 -6.44
N GLY A 65 18.97 8.98 -5.18
CA GLY A 65 19.96 9.97 -4.76
C GLY A 65 19.76 11.31 -5.47
N ASP A 66 18.50 11.69 -5.69
CA ASP A 66 18.12 12.85 -6.52
C ASP A 66 17.84 14.09 -5.67
N ASP A 67 18.86 14.94 -5.53
CA ASP A 67 18.79 16.23 -4.84
C ASP A 67 17.68 17.14 -5.39
N ALA A 68 17.48 17.13 -6.71
CA ALA A 68 16.53 18.01 -7.38
C ALA A 68 15.09 17.53 -7.14
N ALA A 69 14.88 16.23 -7.03
CA ALA A 69 13.59 15.64 -6.70
C ALA A 69 13.22 15.81 -5.21
N ILE A 70 14.18 15.70 -4.28
CA ILE A 70 13.88 15.83 -2.84
C ILE A 70 13.65 17.28 -2.41
N ARG A 71 14.37 18.25 -3.01
CA ARG A 71 14.30 19.68 -2.64
C ARG A 71 12.88 20.24 -2.55
N PRO A 72 12.00 20.09 -3.57
CA PRO A 72 10.64 20.62 -3.50
C PRO A 72 9.74 19.85 -2.53
N LEU A 73 10.18 18.68 -2.03
CA LEU A 73 9.43 17.89 -1.06
C LEU A 73 9.74 18.30 0.37
N LEU A 74 10.81 19.06 0.63
CA LEU A 74 11.18 19.48 1.99
C LEU A 74 10.12 20.42 2.58
N ASN A 75 9.83 20.26 3.88
CA ASN A 75 9.02 21.23 4.61
C ASN A 75 9.72 22.59 4.73
N ALA A 76 8.98 23.64 5.13
CA ALA A 76 9.53 24.98 5.26
C ALA A 76 10.77 25.06 6.17
N GLY A 77 10.82 24.24 7.23
CA GLY A 77 11.96 24.18 8.16
C GLY A 77 13.25 23.67 7.53
N ASN A 78 13.16 22.88 6.46
CA ASN A 78 14.28 22.23 5.81
C ASN A 78 14.67 22.84 4.45
N GLN A 79 13.94 23.86 3.97
CA GLN A 79 14.19 24.47 2.66
C GLN A 79 15.60 25.07 2.51
N ASP A 80 16.18 25.58 3.61
CA ASP A 80 17.50 26.25 3.61
C ASP A 80 18.69 25.27 3.79
N ILE A 81 18.45 23.96 3.83
CA ILE A 81 19.53 22.96 3.91
C ILE A 81 20.43 23.08 2.68
N LYS A 82 21.75 23.00 2.87
CA LYS A 82 22.72 23.10 1.77
C LYS A 82 22.71 21.83 0.91
N ASP A 83 22.93 21.97 -0.39
CA ASP A 83 22.93 20.85 -1.35
C ASP A 83 23.88 19.71 -0.93
N ARG A 84 25.05 20.04 -0.41
CA ARG A 84 26.01 19.03 0.09
C ARG A 84 25.41 18.22 1.25
N ASP A 85 24.65 18.87 2.12
CA ASP A 85 24.07 18.23 3.29
C ASP A 85 22.85 17.39 2.87
N ILE A 86 22.11 17.80 1.82
CA ILE A 86 21.09 16.96 1.16
C ILE A 86 21.73 15.69 0.57
N ARG A 87 22.82 15.81 -0.20
CA ARG A 87 23.49 14.63 -0.78
C ARG A 87 23.91 13.62 0.26
N ARG A 88 24.55 14.11 1.33
CA ARG A 88 24.97 13.26 2.44
C ARG A 88 23.76 12.56 3.07
N PHE A 89 22.68 13.31 3.32
CA PHE A 89 21.44 12.74 3.83
C PHE A 89 20.89 11.63 2.91
N LEU A 90 20.82 11.85 1.60
CA LEU A 90 20.30 10.83 0.67
C LEU A 90 21.17 9.56 0.64
N GLU A 91 22.49 9.70 0.72
CA GLU A 91 23.42 8.56 0.82
C GLU A 91 23.21 7.75 2.11
N GLU A 92 23.06 8.44 3.24
CA GLU A 92 22.80 7.83 4.56
C GLU A 92 21.42 7.15 4.58
N SER A 93 20.37 7.88 4.20
CA SER A 93 18.98 7.39 4.20
C SER A 93 18.74 6.24 3.24
N LYS A 94 19.45 6.17 2.10
CA LYS A 94 19.34 5.01 1.19
C LYS A 94 19.74 3.71 1.88
N THR A 95 20.71 3.76 2.79
CA THR A 95 21.11 2.60 3.59
C THR A 95 20.04 2.22 4.62
N GLU A 96 19.42 3.23 5.25
CA GLU A 96 18.38 3.05 6.28
C GLU A 96 17.04 2.58 5.71
N VAL A 97 16.65 3.05 4.53
CA VAL A 97 15.41 2.66 3.84
C VAL A 97 15.54 1.26 3.24
N GLY A 98 16.73 0.89 2.76
CA GLY A 98 16.94 -0.37 2.04
C GLY A 98 16.14 -0.40 0.73
N ASP A 99 15.71 -1.58 0.29
CA ASP A 99 15.02 -1.77 -1.00
C ASP A 99 13.51 -1.43 -0.99
N VAL A 100 13.01 -0.79 0.08
CA VAL A 100 11.57 -0.47 0.20
C VAL A 100 11.20 0.66 -0.74
N THR A 101 10.34 0.39 -1.72
CA THR A 101 9.94 1.36 -2.74
C THR A 101 8.61 2.06 -2.45
N GLU A 102 7.82 1.54 -1.51
CA GLU A 102 6.45 1.97 -1.25
C GLU A 102 6.13 1.93 0.25
N VAL A 103 5.46 2.96 0.76
CA VAL A 103 4.84 2.92 2.08
C VAL A 103 3.44 2.34 1.99
N THR A 104 3.05 1.57 3.01
CA THR A 104 1.76 0.87 3.03
C THR A 104 1.00 1.11 4.32
N GLU A 105 1.37 2.09 5.13
CA GLU A 105 0.65 2.46 6.36
C GLU A 105 0.95 3.90 6.76
N ILE A 106 -0.10 4.67 7.03
CA ILE A 106 0.01 6.03 7.57
C ILE A 106 -0.61 6.09 8.96
N ARG A 107 0.09 6.73 9.89
CA ARG A 107 -0.42 7.07 11.22
C ARG A 107 -0.30 8.57 11.49
N ALA A 108 -1.15 9.08 12.38
CA ALA A 108 -1.00 10.42 12.90
C ALA A 108 0.31 10.52 13.69
N GLY A 109 1.06 11.59 13.46
CA GLY A 109 2.26 11.92 14.21
C GLY A 109 1.97 12.40 15.63
N ARG A 110 3.02 12.80 16.33
CA ARG A 110 2.90 13.35 17.69
C ARG A 110 2.61 14.85 17.68
N ALA A 111 3.18 15.57 16.72
CA ALA A 111 2.87 16.98 16.54
C ALA A 111 1.55 17.16 15.79
N GLU A 112 0.94 18.35 15.95
CA GLU A 112 -0.19 18.74 15.13
C GLU A 112 0.24 18.77 13.66
N LYS A 113 -0.61 18.28 12.75
CA LYS A 113 -0.36 18.22 11.29
C LYS A 113 0.74 17.25 10.83
N GLU A 114 1.40 16.57 11.76
CA GLU A 114 2.39 15.53 11.46
C GLU A 114 1.70 14.21 11.14
N VAL A 115 2.26 13.47 10.19
CA VAL A 115 1.95 12.07 9.92
C VAL A 115 3.23 11.28 9.77
N VAL A 116 3.17 10.00 10.11
CA VAL A 116 4.28 9.07 9.92
C VAL A 116 3.87 7.96 8.96
N ALA A 117 4.71 7.74 7.95
CA ALA A 117 4.50 6.74 6.91
C ALA A 117 5.48 5.58 7.08
N LYS A 118 4.95 4.36 7.22
CA LYS A 118 5.75 3.18 7.52
C LYS A 118 6.59 2.73 6.32
N ILE A 119 7.89 2.61 6.53
CA ILE A 119 8.84 2.05 5.57
C ILE A 119 9.00 0.55 5.84
N ARG A 120 9.55 0.19 7.01
CA ARG A 120 9.80 -1.20 7.41
C ARG A 120 9.88 -1.35 8.92
N VAL A 121 9.88 -2.60 9.38
CA VAL A 121 10.17 -2.97 10.77
C VAL A 121 11.48 -3.74 10.78
N VAL A 122 12.41 -3.35 11.66
CA VAL A 122 13.66 -4.08 11.92
C VAL A 122 13.77 -4.23 13.42
N ASP A 123 13.91 -5.46 13.89
CA ASP A 123 13.93 -5.79 15.32
C ASP A 123 12.73 -5.16 16.08
N ASP A 124 12.98 -4.26 17.02
CA ASP A 124 11.96 -3.56 17.82
C ASP A 124 11.70 -2.12 17.37
N GLU A 125 12.18 -1.72 16.18
CA GLU A 125 12.02 -0.40 15.59
C GLU A 125 11.19 -0.40 14.30
N VAL A 126 10.43 0.68 14.09
CA VAL A 126 9.70 0.95 12.85
C VAL A 126 10.34 2.14 12.17
N PHE A 127 10.94 1.94 11.01
CA PHE A 127 11.44 3.02 10.17
C PHE A 127 10.27 3.73 9.50
N VAL A 128 10.21 5.05 9.65
CA VAL A 128 9.11 5.88 9.14
C VAL A 128 9.63 7.13 8.45
N ILE A 129 8.91 7.58 7.42
CA ILE A 129 9.00 8.94 6.90
C ILE A 129 8.08 9.82 7.73
N VAL A 130 8.59 10.92 8.25
CA VAL A 130 7.81 11.98 8.89
C VAL A 130 7.44 13.03 7.85
N LEU A 131 6.15 13.31 7.75
CA LEU A 131 5.61 14.35 6.88
C LEU A 131 4.80 15.35 7.70
N THR A 132 4.90 16.62 7.37
CA THR A 132 4.12 17.70 7.99
C THR A 132 3.21 18.35 6.96
N LEU A 133 1.94 18.52 7.30
CA LEU A 133 0.95 19.16 6.44
C LEU A 133 1.11 20.68 6.48
N GLU A 134 1.61 21.26 5.39
CA GLU A 134 1.82 22.70 5.19
C GLU A 134 1.05 23.15 3.95
N ASP A 135 0.24 24.20 4.07
CA ASP A 135 -0.54 24.77 2.96
C ASP A 135 -1.38 23.76 2.14
N GLY A 136 -1.79 22.65 2.77
CA GLY A 136 -2.59 21.60 2.15
C GLY A 136 -1.77 20.46 1.52
N GLU A 137 -0.44 20.51 1.60
CA GLU A 137 0.47 19.51 1.07
C GLU A 137 1.27 18.83 2.20
N TYR A 138 1.50 17.53 2.09
CA TYR A 138 2.37 16.81 3.02
C TYR A 138 3.82 16.92 2.55
N LEU A 139 4.66 17.57 3.36
CA LEU A 139 6.06 17.84 3.06
C LEU A 139 6.98 17.06 3.99
N PHE A 140 8.12 16.64 3.46
CA PHE A 140 9.14 15.85 4.12
C PHE A 140 9.85 16.61 5.21
N GLU A 141 9.81 16.04 6.41
CA GLU A 141 10.48 16.57 7.60
C GLU A 141 11.72 15.75 7.95
N ASP A 142 11.57 14.44 8.13
CA ASP A 142 12.67 13.58 8.60
C ASP A 142 12.39 12.08 8.39
N ILE A 143 13.40 11.23 8.58
CA ILE A 143 13.25 9.78 8.77
C ILE A 143 13.52 9.46 10.24
N ASN A 144 12.63 8.68 10.85
CA ASN A 144 12.75 8.28 12.25
C ASN A 144 12.59 6.77 12.42
N SER A 145 13.03 6.25 13.58
CA SER A 145 12.93 4.82 13.95
C SER A 145 12.23 4.62 15.31
N PRO A 146 10.97 5.09 15.53
CA PRO A 146 10.28 4.83 16.78
C PRO A 146 10.19 3.33 17.08
N GLY A 147 10.32 2.97 18.36
CA GLY A 147 10.04 1.61 18.79
C GLY A 147 8.63 1.15 18.44
N VAL A 148 8.45 -0.14 18.17
CA VAL A 148 7.18 -0.73 17.70
C VAL A 148 5.99 -0.35 18.59
N SER A 149 6.14 -0.44 19.92
CA SER A 149 5.07 -0.08 20.86
C SER A 149 4.68 1.41 20.77
N ASN A 150 5.66 2.29 20.57
CA ASN A 150 5.43 3.72 20.40
C ASN A 150 4.71 3.99 19.07
N TYR A 151 5.13 3.35 17.99
CA TYR A 151 4.50 3.47 16.67
C TYR A 151 3.05 2.95 16.68
N GLU A 152 2.82 1.76 17.26
CA GLU A 152 1.50 1.14 17.28
C GLU A 152 0.49 1.88 18.15
N SER A 153 0.96 2.67 19.12
CA SER A 153 0.11 3.55 19.92
C SER A 153 -0.45 4.75 19.15
N LEU A 154 0.14 5.10 17.99
CA LEU A 154 -0.32 6.19 17.14
C LEU A 154 -1.60 5.82 16.40
N LYS A 155 -2.50 6.79 16.20
CA LYS A 155 -3.77 6.59 15.49
C LYS A 155 -3.49 6.24 14.02
N LYS A 156 -3.95 5.07 13.57
CA LYS A 156 -3.90 4.68 12.15
C LYS A 156 -4.86 5.55 11.32
N LEU A 157 -4.36 6.10 10.22
CA LEU A 157 -5.09 6.99 9.31
C LEU A 157 -5.42 6.31 7.98
N ALA A 158 -4.49 5.50 7.47
CA ALA A 158 -4.64 4.75 6.24
C ALA A 158 -4.04 3.35 6.40
N PRO A 159 -4.56 2.32 5.68
CA PRO A 159 -3.98 0.98 5.65
C PRO A 159 -2.50 1.06 5.47
#